data_AF-A0A067D6Y6-F1
#
_entry.id   AF-A0A067D6Y6-F1
#
_cell.length_a   1.000
_cell.length_b   1.000
_cell.length_c   1.000
_cell.angle_alpha   90.00
_cell.angle_beta   90.00
_cell.angle_gamma   90.00
#
_symmetry.space_group_name_H-M   'P 1'
#
loop_
_entity.id
_entity.type
_entity.pdbx_description
1 polymer ?
#
loop_
_entity_poly.entity_id
_entity_poly.type
_entity_poly.pdbx_seq_one_letter_code
_entity_poly.pdbx_strand_id
1 'polypeptide(L)'
;MLQSNKKATEYKTFEPAPVPRAHPQDDANIVSRLAFAWTEPLLRLGNARQLASSDLWKLQDSIKVEPLTAHFENVYARKNKGLLSSFFAIYWGRFACIGFMELFTVLADLYGPGYVLGEIIRAVEAPVLDTTYVLQLIGSLYLVQVTAAFIKGHMTYLNGVIGIQFSSVLRSMLFKKALRLDASSKKEKTAGDIANLFSIDTINVMSFATSIHSMWIVPLQIGIVLHLLYTIVGWAIFVGLGAVVLILVVNGVVAGLMGAEQERCFKLKDDRMKVVNEVFGAIQIIKFNAWEEKFLAKIRNLRLIEFQSTKKLMHIIVVLLSFMNCTPILVTVVVFATFTLWMQQALTVTIVFSTLALFKSLQDALVNLPMVMSSMVQSLVSAKRINDVLLMDEVDPANVSTPSDPIAAVYAKDQVVLAIDNASFTWDTTATPTFTNVNLRVTRGELVVLHGA
;
A
#
# COMPACT_ATOMS: atom_id res chain seq x y z
N MET A 1 10.17 74.81 -7.82
CA MET A 1 10.65 73.86 -6.79
C MET A 1 9.51 72.95 -6.39
N LEU A 2 9.82 71.66 -6.21
CA LEU A 2 9.02 70.56 -5.65
C LEU A 2 8.04 69.83 -6.59
N GLN A 3 8.61 68.94 -7.42
CA GLN A 3 7.92 67.74 -7.91
C GLN A 3 7.66 66.80 -6.72
N SER A 4 6.39 66.58 -6.41
CA SER A 4 5.95 65.62 -5.39
C SER A 4 5.98 64.20 -5.98
N ASN A 5 7.08 63.52 -5.78
CA ASN A 5 7.26 62.10 -6.10
C ASN A 5 6.62 61.25 -4.99
N LYS A 6 5.28 61.12 -4.99
CA LYS A 6 4.58 60.18 -4.10
C LYS A 6 4.63 58.79 -4.72
N LYS A 7 5.67 58.02 -4.40
CA LYS A 7 5.61 56.55 -4.46
C LYS A 7 4.46 56.10 -3.58
N ALA A 8 3.41 55.55 -4.18
CA ALA A 8 2.38 54.82 -3.46
C ALA A 8 3.05 53.63 -2.77
N THR A 9 3.19 53.70 -1.45
CA THR A 9 3.54 52.55 -0.61
C THR A 9 2.35 51.61 -0.62
N GLU A 10 2.37 50.66 -1.55
CA GLU A 10 1.46 49.53 -1.59
C GLU A 10 1.66 48.72 -0.30
N TYR A 11 0.68 48.78 0.60
CA TYR A 11 0.68 47.99 1.83
C TYR A 11 0.58 46.51 1.43
N LYS A 12 1.72 45.80 1.46
CA LYS A 12 1.75 44.34 1.28
C LYS A 12 1.22 43.68 2.54
N THR A 13 -0.10 43.60 2.67
CA THR A 13 -0.82 42.93 3.78
C THR A 13 -0.60 41.41 3.77
N PHE A 14 -0.04 40.85 2.70
CA PHE A 14 0.32 39.45 2.57
C PHE A 14 1.76 39.35 2.02
N GLU A 15 2.57 38.45 2.57
CA GLU A 15 3.80 38.04 1.89
C GLU A 15 3.43 37.61 0.46
N PRO A 16 4.14 38.08 -0.58
CA PRO A 16 3.87 37.64 -1.94
C PRO A 16 3.93 36.11 -1.97
N ALA A 17 2.90 35.49 -2.55
CA ALA A 17 2.82 34.04 -2.66
C ALA A 17 4.17 33.49 -3.16
N PRO A 18 4.77 32.50 -2.48
CA PRO A 18 6.06 31.97 -2.86
C PRO A 18 6.04 31.60 -4.35
N VAL A 19 7.00 32.11 -5.12
CA VAL A 19 7.13 31.75 -6.54
C VAL A 19 7.18 30.22 -6.62
N PRO A 20 6.30 29.58 -7.41
CA PRO A 20 6.26 28.14 -7.44
C PRO A 20 7.61 27.57 -7.86
N ARG A 21 8.25 26.85 -6.94
CA ARG A 21 9.56 26.26 -7.21
C ARG A 21 9.38 25.08 -8.17
N ALA A 22 10.13 25.09 -9.26
CA ALA A 22 10.28 23.93 -10.13
C ALA A 22 10.79 22.74 -9.32
N HIS A 23 10.54 21.52 -9.82
CA HIS A 23 10.95 20.33 -9.10
C HIS A 23 12.48 20.19 -9.13
N PRO A 24 13.18 20.10 -8.00
CA PRO A 24 14.65 20.15 -7.94
C PRO A 24 15.31 18.97 -8.67
N GLN A 25 14.58 17.88 -8.91
CA GLN A 25 15.05 16.74 -9.68
C GLN A 25 15.27 17.06 -11.16
N ASP A 26 14.57 18.07 -11.71
CA ASP A 26 14.71 18.49 -13.11
C ASP A 26 16.12 19.03 -13.36
N ASP A 27 16.61 19.88 -12.45
CA ASP A 27 17.94 20.51 -12.52
C ASP A 27 19.05 19.68 -11.83
N ALA A 28 18.68 18.59 -11.13
CA ALA A 28 19.65 17.77 -10.41
C ALA A 28 20.57 16.99 -11.36
N ASN A 29 21.88 17.12 -11.13
CA ASN A 29 22.89 16.30 -11.81
C ASN A 29 22.80 14.82 -11.38
N ILE A 30 23.49 13.94 -12.12
CA ILE A 30 23.42 12.48 -11.90
C ILE A 30 23.84 12.10 -10.48
N VAL A 31 24.88 12.75 -9.94
CA VAL A 31 25.37 12.47 -8.57
C VAL A 31 24.32 12.86 -7.52
N SER A 32 23.68 14.02 -7.67
CA SER A 32 22.59 14.46 -6.78
C SER A 32 21.38 13.53 -6.85
N ARG A 33 21.06 13.01 -8.04
CA ARG A 33 19.99 12.01 -8.23
C ARG A 33 20.34 10.69 -7.54
N LEU A 34 21.56 10.19 -7.71
CA LEU A 34 22.03 8.95 -7.08
C LEU A 34 22.14 9.04 -5.56
N ALA A 35 22.57 10.18 -5.03
CA ALA A 35 22.70 10.39 -3.59
C ALA A 35 21.40 10.90 -2.91
N PHE A 36 20.31 11.09 -3.66
CA PHE A 36 19.09 11.77 -3.21
C PHE A 36 19.33 13.18 -2.61
N ALA A 37 20.45 13.83 -2.96
CA ALA A 37 20.87 15.10 -2.39
C ALA A 37 19.91 16.25 -2.74
N TRP A 38 19.15 16.13 -3.83
CA TRP A 38 18.10 17.08 -4.21
C TRP A 38 17.00 17.26 -3.15
N THR A 39 16.84 16.30 -2.23
CA THR A 39 15.87 16.39 -1.12
C THR A 39 16.36 17.26 0.04
N GLU A 40 17.67 17.48 0.15
CA GLU A 40 18.32 18.13 1.28
C GLU A 40 17.78 19.53 1.62
N PRO A 41 17.49 20.43 0.65
CA PRO A 41 16.96 21.75 0.96
C PRO A 41 15.63 21.71 1.72
N LEU A 42 14.74 20.76 1.38
CA LEU A 42 13.45 20.61 2.05
C LEU A 42 13.62 19.98 3.44
N LEU A 43 14.53 19.01 3.58
CA LEU A 43 14.85 18.40 4.88
C LEU A 43 15.45 19.44 5.85
N ARG A 44 16.40 20.26 5.38
CA ARG A 44 16.97 21.35 6.17
C ARG A 44 15.91 22.39 6.56
N LEU A 45 15.00 22.73 5.65
CA LEU A 45 13.89 23.65 5.95
C LEU A 45 12.95 23.06 7.01
N GLY A 46 12.60 21.77 6.90
CA GLY A 46 11.77 21.06 7.86
C GLY A 46 12.40 20.93 9.25
N ASN A 47 13.74 20.89 9.32
CA ASN A 47 14.46 20.94 10.59
C ASN A 47 14.44 22.35 11.21
N ALA A 48 14.44 23.41 10.39
CA ALA A 48 14.43 24.79 10.85
C ALA A 48 13.04 25.28 11.27
N ARG A 49 11.98 24.83 10.58
CA ARG A 49 10.59 25.16 10.91
C ARG A 49 9.61 24.11 10.40
N GLN A 50 8.40 24.11 10.95
CA GLN A 50 7.30 23.32 10.42
C GLN A 50 7.02 23.70 8.95
N LEU A 51 6.92 22.67 8.10
CA LEU A 51 6.65 22.83 6.68
C LEU A 51 5.18 23.22 6.44
N ALA A 52 4.98 24.17 5.53
CA ALA A 52 3.68 24.57 5.00
C ALA A 52 3.48 23.97 3.61
N SER A 53 2.22 23.87 3.15
CA SER A 53 1.89 23.35 1.81
C SER A 53 2.55 24.15 0.67
N SER A 54 2.85 25.43 0.91
CA SER A 54 3.58 26.29 -0.04
C SER A 54 5.07 25.96 -0.18
N ASP A 55 5.64 25.18 0.75
CA ASP A 55 7.05 24.77 0.72
C ASP A 55 7.29 23.56 -0.18
N LEU A 56 6.22 22.85 -0.55
CA LEU A 56 6.28 21.68 -1.41
C LEU A 56 6.54 22.07 -2.87
N TRP A 57 7.36 21.29 -3.54
CA TRP A 57 7.62 21.46 -4.96
C TRP A 57 6.39 21.10 -5.79
N LYS A 58 6.22 21.79 -6.91
CA LYS A 58 5.24 21.37 -7.92
C LYS A 58 5.67 20.00 -8.50
N LEU A 59 4.70 19.15 -8.79
CA LEU A 59 4.94 17.90 -9.50
C LEU A 59 5.47 18.19 -10.92
N GLN A 60 6.43 17.38 -11.36
CA GLN A 60 6.91 17.39 -12.75
C GLN A 60 5.76 17.09 -13.72
N ASP A 61 5.79 17.67 -14.91
CA ASP A 61 4.73 17.46 -15.91
C ASP A 61 4.56 15.99 -16.31
N SER A 62 5.66 15.24 -16.35
CA SER A 62 5.66 13.80 -16.66
C SER A 62 4.95 12.93 -15.63
N ILE A 63 4.76 13.42 -14.40
CA ILE A 63 4.11 12.67 -13.31
C ILE A 63 2.75 13.25 -12.93
N LYS A 64 2.26 14.26 -13.66
CA LYS A 64 0.90 14.78 -13.48
C LYS A 64 -0.14 13.74 -13.90
N VAL A 65 -1.26 13.75 -13.19
CA VAL A 65 -2.31 12.72 -13.34
C VAL A 65 -2.95 12.74 -14.73
N GLU A 66 -3.17 13.92 -15.30
CA GLU A 66 -3.85 14.06 -16.60
C GLU A 66 -3.13 13.36 -17.77
N PRO A 67 -1.84 13.66 -18.07
CA PRO A 67 -1.13 12.97 -19.15
C PRO A 67 -0.93 11.48 -18.86
N LEU A 68 -0.66 11.10 -17.60
CA LEU A 68 -0.54 9.70 -17.20
C LEU A 68 -1.85 8.93 -17.43
N THR A 69 -2.98 9.53 -17.07
CA THR A 69 -4.30 8.90 -17.23
C THR A 69 -4.66 8.75 -18.70
N ALA A 70 -4.44 9.78 -19.52
CA ALA A 70 -4.69 9.69 -20.96
C ALA A 70 -3.85 8.60 -21.63
N HIS A 71 -2.56 8.50 -21.27
CA HIS A 71 -1.71 7.42 -21.77
C HIS A 71 -2.21 6.04 -21.32
N PHE A 72 -2.57 5.90 -20.05
CA PHE A 72 -3.05 4.63 -19.50
C PHE A 72 -4.38 4.20 -20.11
N GLU A 73 -5.36 5.11 -20.26
CA GLU A 73 -6.66 4.84 -20.89
C GLU A 73 -6.49 4.34 -22.34
N ASN A 74 -5.56 4.93 -23.11
CA ASN A 74 -5.24 4.49 -24.47
C ASN A 74 -4.70 3.06 -24.51
N VAL A 75 -3.79 2.70 -23.58
CA VAL A 75 -3.25 1.34 -23.49
C VAL A 75 -4.30 0.37 -22.97
N TYR A 76 -5.13 0.81 -22.02
CA TYR A 76 -6.23 0.03 -21.44
C TYR A 76 -7.27 -0.38 -22.48
N ALA A 77 -7.65 0.54 -23.38
CA ALA A 77 -8.50 0.24 -24.51
C ALA A 77 -7.86 -0.80 -25.46
N ARG A 78 -6.56 -0.68 -25.75
CA ARG A 78 -5.82 -1.63 -26.62
C ARG A 78 -5.61 -3.01 -26.00
N LYS A 79 -5.62 -3.12 -24.67
CA LYS A 79 -5.38 -4.35 -23.91
C LYS A 79 -6.68 -4.98 -23.39
N ASN A 80 -7.76 -4.92 -24.19
CA ASN A 80 -9.07 -5.51 -23.89
C ASN A 80 -9.61 -5.12 -22.49
N LYS A 81 -9.39 -3.87 -22.07
CA LYS A 81 -9.83 -3.35 -20.76
C LYS A 81 -9.33 -4.20 -19.58
N GLY A 82 -8.12 -4.75 -19.68
CA GLY A 82 -7.45 -5.46 -18.59
C GLY A 82 -6.50 -4.55 -17.81
N LEU A 83 -6.80 -4.28 -16.53
CA LEU A 83 -6.03 -3.36 -15.69
C LEU A 83 -4.57 -3.81 -15.46
N LEU A 84 -4.35 -5.08 -15.14
CA LEU A 84 -3.00 -5.63 -14.93
C LEU A 84 -2.21 -5.75 -16.25
N SER A 85 -2.89 -6.13 -17.35
CA SER A 85 -2.28 -6.19 -18.69
C SER A 85 -1.76 -4.82 -19.14
N SER A 86 -2.53 -3.77 -18.82
CA SER A 86 -2.17 -2.38 -19.12
C SER A 86 -1.03 -1.89 -18.24
N PHE A 87 -1.03 -2.26 -16.95
CA PHE A 87 0.07 -1.99 -16.04
C PHE A 87 1.39 -2.55 -16.59
N PHE A 88 1.43 -3.84 -16.95
CA PHE A 88 2.65 -4.43 -17.50
C PHE A 88 3.04 -3.80 -18.83
N ALA A 89 2.09 -3.50 -19.72
CA ALA A 89 2.41 -2.86 -21.00
C ALA A 89 3.11 -1.49 -20.85
N ILE A 90 2.81 -0.74 -19.78
CA ILE A 90 3.39 0.59 -19.52
C ILE A 90 4.67 0.50 -18.70
N TYR A 91 4.69 -0.31 -17.64
CA TYR A 91 5.75 -0.29 -16.65
C TYR A 91 6.77 -1.43 -16.79
N TRP A 92 6.63 -2.36 -17.75
CA TRP A 92 7.46 -3.57 -17.85
C TRP A 92 8.96 -3.32 -17.77
N GLY A 93 9.49 -2.32 -18.48
CA GLY A 93 10.94 -2.05 -18.47
C GLY A 93 11.47 -1.64 -17.09
N ARG A 94 10.74 -0.78 -16.37
CA ARG A 94 11.09 -0.38 -15.00
C ARG A 94 10.86 -1.52 -14.01
N PHE A 95 9.77 -2.26 -14.21
CA PHE A 95 9.43 -3.43 -13.41
C PHE A 95 10.51 -4.52 -13.50
N ALA A 96 10.98 -4.85 -14.70
CA ALA A 96 12.07 -5.80 -14.88
C ALA A 96 13.37 -5.32 -14.22
N CYS A 97 13.72 -4.03 -14.35
CA CYS A 97 14.88 -3.43 -13.68
C CYS A 97 14.79 -3.57 -12.15
N ILE A 98 13.62 -3.30 -11.56
CA ILE A 98 13.38 -3.47 -10.13
C ILE A 98 13.58 -4.92 -9.71
N GLY A 99 13.07 -5.88 -10.48
CA GLY A 99 13.28 -7.31 -10.21
C GLY A 99 14.74 -7.73 -10.19
N PHE A 100 15.56 -7.20 -11.11
CA PHE A 100 17.01 -7.43 -11.09
C PHE A 100 17.70 -6.78 -9.90
N MET A 101 17.30 -5.55 -9.54
CA MET A 101 17.82 -4.86 -8.35
C MET A 101 17.50 -5.64 -7.07
N GLU A 102 16.27 -6.15 -6.94
CA GLU A 102 15.84 -6.91 -5.78
C GLU A 102 16.58 -8.25 -5.67
N LEU A 103 16.72 -8.98 -6.79
CA LEU A 103 17.54 -10.19 -6.83
C LEU A 103 19.00 -9.93 -6.42
N PHE A 104 19.61 -8.86 -6.94
CA PHE A 104 20.96 -8.47 -6.54
C PHE A 104 21.05 -8.19 -5.03
N THR A 105 20.10 -7.44 -4.47
CA THR A 105 20.10 -7.14 -3.03
C THR A 105 19.97 -8.40 -2.18
N VAL A 106 19.16 -9.38 -2.59
CA VAL A 106 19.05 -10.66 -1.88
C VAL A 106 20.37 -11.44 -1.94
N LEU A 107 21.02 -11.51 -3.09
CA LEU A 107 22.33 -12.16 -3.21
C LEU A 107 23.41 -11.46 -2.37
N ALA A 108 23.39 -10.13 -2.33
CA ALA A 108 24.29 -9.34 -1.50
C ALA A 108 24.05 -9.54 0.01
N ASP A 109 22.78 -9.62 0.43
CA ASP A 109 22.40 -9.92 1.82
C ASP A 109 22.90 -11.33 2.22
N LEU A 110 22.88 -12.29 1.30
CA LEU A 110 23.36 -13.66 1.52
C LEU A 110 24.88 -13.83 1.41
N TYR A 111 25.59 -12.92 0.73
CA TYR A 111 27.03 -13.00 0.54
C TYR A 111 27.81 -13.03 1.86
N GLY A 112 27.37 -12.22 2.84
CA GLY A 112 27.99 -12.16 4.17
C GLY A 112 27.88 -13.48 4.93
N PRO A 113 26.65 -13.93 5.28
CA PRO A 113 26.42 -15.18 6.00
C PRO A 113 26.84 -16.44 5.23
N GLY A 114 26.65 -16.45 3.90
CA GLY A 114 26.83 -17.64 3.07
C GLY A 114 28.28 -17.93 2.66
N TYR A 115 29.13 -16.90 2.58
CA TYR A 115 30.50 -17.05 2.11
C TYR A 115 31.52 -16.37 3.04
N VAL A 116 31.39 -15.06 3.25
CA VAL A 116 32.44 -14.27 3.90
C VAL A 116 32.66 -14.67 5.36
N LEU A 117 31.57 -14.89 6.11
CA LEU A 117 31.67 -15.19 7.54
C LEU A 117 32.45 -16.50 7.79
N GLY A 118 32.18 -17.54 7.00
CA GLY A 118 32.86 -18.82 7.15
C GLY A 118 34.35 -18.74 6.82
N GLU A 119 34.70 -18.03 5.74
CA GLU A 119 36.08 -17.84 5.32
C GLU A 119 36.90 -16.97 6.29
N ILE A 120 36.29 -15.93 6.86
CA ILE A 120 36.94 -15.13 7.90
C ILE A 120 37.26 -15.99 9.13
N ILE A 121 36.32 -16.80 9.59
CA ILE A 121 36.54 -17.64 10.77
C ILE A 121 37.65 -18.67 10.49
N ARG A 122 37.62 -19.33 9.32
CA ARG A 122 38.69 -20.27 8.92
C ARG A 122 40.06 -19.60 8.85
N ALA A 123 40.15 -18.39 8.31
CA ALA A 123 41.40 -17.65 8.22
C ALA A 123 41.93 -17.25 9.60
N VAL A 124 41.05 -16.95 10.56
CA VAL A 124 41.42 -16.64 11.95
C VAL A 124 41.81 -17.90 12.74
N GLU A 125 41.22 -19.05 12.44
CA GLU A 125 41.58 -20.35 13.03
C GLU A 125 42.91 -20.91 12.47
N ALA A 126 43.38 -20.41 11.32
CA ALA A 126 44.62 -20.88 10.71
C ALA A 126 45.86 -20.50 11.55
N PRO A 127 46.92 -21.35 11.58
CA PRO A 127 48.14 -21.08 12.35
C PRO A 127 48.88 -19.81 11.93
N VAL A 128 48.72 -19.40 10.67
CA VAL A 128 49.28 -18.17 10.10
C VAL A 128 48.14 -17.37 9.50
N LEU A 129 47.94 -16.16 10.02
CA LEU A 129 46.91 -15.25 9.54
C LEU A 129 47.37 -14.55 8.25
N ASP A 130 46.77 -14.90 7.12
CA ASP A 130 46.88 -14.06 5.92
C ASP A 130 46.03 -12.80 6.10
N THR A 131 46.68 -11.76 6.61
CA THR A 131 46.05 -10.46 6.88
C THR A 131 45.53 -9.81 5.59
N THR A 132 46.18 -10.08 4.45
CA THR A 132 45.77 -9.51 3.15
C THR A 132 44.46 -10.15 2.69
N TYR A 133 44.36 -11.47 2.76
CA TYR A 133 43.14 -12.20 2.41
C TYR A 133 41.95 -11.80 3.29
N VAL A 134 42.15 -11.71 4.61
CA VAL A 134 41.10 -11.28 5.54
C VAL A 134 40.65 -9.84 5.25
N LEU A 135 41.58 -8.93 4.99
CA LEU A 135 41.25 -7.55 4.65
C LEU A 135 40.49 -7.44 3.31
N GLN A 136 40.84 -8.27 2.32
CA GLN A 136 40.09 -8.37 1.07
C GLN A 136 38.66 -8.86 1.28
N LEU A 137 38.45 -9.87 2.12
CA LEU A 137 37.11 -10.36 2.48
C LEU A 137 36.28 -9.29 3.19
N ILE A 138 36.85 -8.60 4.18
CA ILE A 138 36.17 -7.51 4.89
C ILE A 138 35.84 -6.35 3.93
N GLY A 139 36.81 -5.95 3.09
CA GLY A 139 36.64 -4.88 2.12
C GLY A 139 35.58 -5.21 1.07
N SER A 140 35.56 -6.44 0.55
CA SER A 140 34.55 -6.91 -0.39
C SER A 140 33.17 -6.95 0.25
N LEU A 141 33.03 -7.45 1.48
CA LEU A 141 31.77 -7.45 2.22
C LEU A 141 31.25 -6.02 2.42
N TYR A 142 32.11 -5.10 2.86
CA TYR A 142 31.73 -3.69 3.03
C TYR A 142 31.25 -3.08 1.70
N LEU A 143 31.99 -3.28 0.62
CA LEU A 143 31.63 -2.75 -0.70
C LEU A 143 30.30 -3.32 -1.20
N VAL A 144 30.09 -4.64 -1.06
CA VAL A 144 28.84 -5.31 -1.45
C VAL A 144 27.67 -4.77 -0.63
N GLN A 145 27.82 -4.63 0.69
CA GLN A 145 26.75 -4.15 1.57
C GLN A 145 26.41 -2.68 1.34
N VAL A 146 27.41 -1.82 1.13
CA VAL A 146 27.17 -0.41 0.77
C VAL A 146 26.45 -0.32 -0.57
N THR A 147 26.90 -1.07 -1.57
CA THR A 147 26.25 -1.10 -2.90
C THR A 147 24.81 -1.59 -2.81
N ALA A 148 24.56 -2.66 -2.05
CA ALA A 148 23.23 -3.20 -1.81
C ALA A 148 22.33 -2.17 -1.12
N ALA A 149 22.83 -1.42 -0.12
CA ALA A 149 22.08 -0.37 0.54
C ALA A 149 21.65 0.75 -0.42
N PHE A 150 22.56 1.19 -1.31
CA PHE A 150 22.23 2.17 -2.35
C PHE A 150 21.16 1.64 -3.32
N ILE A 151 21.31 0.39 -3.77
CA ILE A 151 20.34 -0.25 -4.68
C ILE A 151 18.98 -0.40 -4.02
N LYS A 152 18.92 -0.83 -2.74
CA LYS A 152 17.68 -0.97 -1.97
C LYS A 152 16.94 0.36 -1.79
N GLY A 153 17.68 1.44 -1.56
CA GLY A 153 17.14 2.80 -1.52
C GLY A 153 16.49 3.20 -2.85
N HIS A 154 17.19 2.99 -3.97
CA HIS A 154 16.66 3.29 -5.31
C HIS A 154 15.48 2.39 -5.69
N MET A 155 15.56 1.11 -5.37
CA MET A 155 14.48 0.14 -5.59
C MET A 155 13.21 0.57 -4.86
N THR A 156 13.33 0.96 -3.58
CA THR A 156 12.20 1.46 -2.78
C THR A 156 11.60 2.72 -3.38
N TYR A 157 12.44 3.67 -3.80
CA TYR A 157 12.00 4.89 -4.48
C TYR A 157 11.27 4.59 -5.79
N LEU A 158 11.83 3.74 -6.65
CA LEU A 158 11.23 3.39 -7.95
C LEU A 158 9.90 2.64 -7.78
N ASN A 159 9.82 1.68 -6.86
CA ASN A 159 8.56 1.00 -6.51
C ASN A 159 7.52 2.00 -6.00
N GLY A 160 7.92 2.92 -5.12
CA GLY A 160 7.05 3.97 -4.60
C GLY A 160 6.50 4.88 -5.71
N VAL A 161 7.35 5.31 -6.64
CA VAL A 161 6.94 6.15 -7.78
C VAL A 161 5.94 5.41 -8.68
N ILE A 162 6.23 4.15 -9.06
CA ILE A 162 5.30 3.35 -9.88
C ILE A 162 3.97 3.14 -9.17
N GLY A 163 4.01 2.80 -7.88
CA GLY A 163 2.81 2.61 -7.05
C GLY A 163 1.94 3.86 -7.01
N ILE A 164 2.53 5.03 -6.74
CA ILE A 164 1.82 6.32 -6.70
C ILE A 164 1.25 6.70 -8.06
N GLN A 165 2.03 6.54 -9.15
CA GLN A 165 1.58 6.85 -10.51
C GLN A 165 0.38 5.98 -10.88
N PHE A 166 0.49 4.68 -10.67
CA PHE A 166 -0.56 3.73 -10.99
C PHE A 166 -1.84 4.02 -10.20
N SER A 167 -1.71 4.19 -8.88
CA SER A 167 -2.82 4.51 -7.99
C SER A 167 -3.50 5.84 -8.33
N SER A 168 -2.74 6.86 -8.69
CA SER A 168 -3.28 8.17 -9.13
C SER A 168 -4.08 8.07 -10.43
N VAL A 169 -3.59 7.30 -11.41
CA VAL A 169 -4.32 7.04 -12.65
C VAL A 169 -5.64 6.32 -12.37
N LEU A 170 -5.61 5.27 -11.53
CA LEU A 170 -6.82 4.53 -11.16
C LEU A 170 -7.85 5.42 -10.46
N ARG A 171 -7.40 6.32 -9.57
CA ARG A 171 -8.28 7.33 -8.97
C ARG A 171 -8.92 8.24 -10.01
N SER A 172 -8.16 8.71 -10.99
CA SER A 172 -8.70 9.55 -12.06
C SER A 172 -9.70 8.80 -12.92
N MET A 173 -9.41 7.55 -13.30
CA MET A 173 -10.33 6.72 -14.09
C MET A 173 -11.61 6.41 -13.33
N LEU A 174 -11.50 6.03 -12.04
CA LEU A 174 -12.67 5.79 -11.18
C LEU A 174 -13.52 7.06 -11.02
N PHE A 175 -12.90 8.22 -10.85
CA PHE A 175 -13.61 9.49 -10.75
C PHE A 175 -14.38 9.81 -12.04
N LYS A 176 -13.71 9.70 -13.20
CA LYS A 176 -14.37 9.88 -14.51
C LYS A 176 -15.51 8.87 -14.70
N LYS A 177 -15.28 7.60 -14.34
CA LYS A 177 -16.26 6.53 -14.44
C LYS A 177 -17.49 6.82 -13.59
N ALA A 178 -17.30 7.19 -12.33
CA ALA A 178 -18.38 7.49 -11.39
C ALA A 178 -19.33 8.60 -11.90
N LEU A 179 -18.78 9.60 -12.60
CA LEU A 179 -19.56 10.68 -13.20
C LEU A 179 -20.40 10.22 -14.41
N ARG A 180 -19.99 9.14 -15.07
CA ARG A 180 -20.60 8.63 -16.32
C ARG A 180 -21.46 7.39 -16.15
N LEU A 181 -21.43 6.72 -14.98
CA LEU A 181 -22.26 5.54 -14.73
C LEU A 181 -23.75 5.85 -14.97
N ASP A 182 -24.42 4.90 -15.63
CA ASP A 182 -25.86 4.93 -15.87
C ASP A 182 -26.65 4.66 -14.58
N ALA A 183 -27.98 4.73 -14.67
CA ALA A 183 -28.83 4.56 -13.50
C ALA A 183 -28.82 3.11 -12.95
N SER A 184 -28.73 2.11 -13.84
CA SER A 184 -28.66 0.70 -13.46
C SER A 184 -27.36 0.41 -12.68
N SER A 185 -26.22 0.85 -13.22
CA SER A 185 -24.91 0.66 -12.56
C SER A 185 -24.81 1.41 -11.23
N LYS A 186 -25.39 2.61 -11.13
CA LYS A 186 -25.47 3.37 -9.85
C LYS A 186 -26.32 2.68 -8.78
N LYS A 187 -27.28 1.85 -9.19
CA LYS A 187 -28.07 1.02 -8.27
C LYS A 187 -27.27 -0.20 -7.79
N GLU A 188 -26.44 -0.78 -8.67
CA GLU A 188 -25.56 -1.90 -8.31
C GLU A 188 -24.37 -1.46 -7.43
N LYS A 189 -23.76 -0.31 -7.74
CA LYS A 189 -22.63 0.26 -6.98
C LYS A 189 -22.96 1.66 -6.49
N THR A 190 -23.03 1.79 -5.18
CA THR A 190 -23.32 3.07 -4.53
C THR A 190 -22.11 4.00 -4.60
N ALA A 191 -22.34 5.31 -4.40
CA ALA A 191 -21.26 6.27 -4.25
C ALA A 191 -20.31 5.92 -3.08
N GLY A 192 -20.84 5.28 -2.03
CA GLY A 192 -20.03 4.77 -0.91
C GLY A 192 -19.09 3.64 -1.34
N ASP A 193 -19.56 2.71 -2.17
CA ASP A 193 -18.73 1.63 -2.71
C ASP A 193 -17.59 2.18 -3.58
N ILE A 194 -17.88 3.16 -4.43
CA ILE A 194 -16.88 3.81 -5.27
C ILE A 194 -15.88 4.60 -4.42
N ALA A 195 -16.34 5.30 -3.37
CA ALA A 195 -15.46 6.00 -2.43
C ALA A 195 -14.54 5.04 -1.68
N ASN A 196 -15.03 3.83 -1.35
CA ASN A 196 -14.21 2.78 -0.77
C ASN A 196 -13.14 2.28 -1.76
N LEU A 197 -13.49 2.07 -3.05
CA LEU A 197 -12.51 1.74 -4.09
C LEU A 197 -11.45 2.84 -4.23
N PHE A 198 -11.89 4.10 -4.21
CA PHE A 198 -11.02 5.27 -4.33
C PHE A 198 -10.02 5.39 -3.16
N SER A 199 -10.42 5.02 -1.94
CA SER A 199 -9.62 5.20 -0.73
C SER A 199 -8.80 3.97 -0.35
N ILE A 200 -9.40 2.77 -0.34
CA ILE A 200 -8.76 1.54 0.14
C ILE A 200 -8.13 0.76 -1.01
N ASP A 201 -8.91 0.44 -2.05
CA ASP A 201 -8.44 -0.43 -3.13
C ASP A 201 -7.30 0.19 -3.92
N THR A 202 -7.35 1.50 -4.19
CA THR A 202 -6.25 2.17 -4.89
C THR A 202 -4.96 2.20 -4.07
N ILE A 203 -5.03 2.18 -2.73
CA ILE A 203 -3.85 2.07 -1.85
C ILE A 203 -3.30 0.64 -1.89
N ASN A 204 -4.17 -0.37 -1.80
CA ASN A 204 -3.75 -1.76 -1.88
C ASN A 204 -3.01 -2.04 -3.20
N VAL A 205 -3.50 -1.49 -4.31
CA VAL A 205 -2.86 -1.63 -5.64
C VAL A 205 -1.51 -0.91 -5.73
N MET A 206 -1.18 0.05 -4.86
CA MET A 206 0.17 0.66 -4.82
C MET A 206 1.25 -0.37 -4.49
N SER A 207 0.92 -1.34 -3.63
CA SER A 207 1.84 -2.39 -3.20
C SER A 207 2.02 -3.49 -4.25
N PHE A 208 1.19 -3.54 -5.28
CA PHE A 208 1.17 -4.62 -6.27
C PHE A 208 2.54 -4.93 -6.89
N ALA A 209 3.29 -3.90 -7.29
CA ALA A 209 4.60 -4.07 -7.92
C ALA A 209 5.58 -4.77 -6.96
N THR A 210 5.65 -4.29 -5.73
CA THR A 210 6.46 -4.89 -4.66
C THR A 210 6.00 -6.31 -4.35
N SER A 211 4.69 -6.53 -4.18
CA SER A 211 4.13 -7.85 -3.84
C SER A 211 4.47 -8.91 -4.89
N ILE A 212 4.41 -8.57 -6.19
CA ILE A 212 4.77 -9.52 -7.25
C ILE A 212 6.25 -9.90 -7.17
N HIS A 213 7.16 -8.94 -7.01
CA HIS A 213 8.57 -9.28 -6.93
C HIS A 213 8.87 -10.17 -5.72
N SER A 214 8.32 -9.83 -4.57
CA SER A 214 8.48 -10.64 -3.37
C SER A 214 7.90 -12.05 -3.51
N MET A 215 6.86 -12.27 -4.32
CA MET A 215 6.25 -13.60 -4.52
C MET A 215 7.19 -14.63 -5.16
N TRP A 216 8.14 -14.23 -5.99
CA TRP A 216 9.13 -15.17 -6.56
C TRP A 216 10.49 -15.06 -5.90
N ILE A 217 10.85 -13.88 -5.39
CA ILE A 217 12.15 -13.66 -4.73
C ILE A 217 12.22 -14.32 -3.36
N VAL A 218 11.16 -14.24 -2.54
CA VAL A 218 11.18 -14.86 -1.19
C VAL A 218 11.31 -16.38 -1.28
N PRO A 219 10.56 -17.11 -2.13
CA PRO A 219 10.79 -18.54 -2.33
C PRO A 219 12.19 -18.87 -2.86
N LEU A 220 12.71 -18.06 -3.79
CA LEU A 220 14.07 -18.23 -4.30
C LEU A 220 15.11 -18.06 -3.18
N GLN A 221 14.97 -17.03 -2.34
CA GLN A 221 15.82 -16.78 -1.17
C GLN A 221 15.79 -17.99 -0.22
N ILE A 222 14.61 -18.51 0.10
CA ILE A 222 14.46 -19.72 0.93
C ILE A 222 15.23 -20.90 0.31
N GLY A 223 15.08 -21.11 -1.00
CA GLY A 223 15.80 -22.17 -1.72
C GLY A 223 17.32 -22.03 -1.65
N ILE A 224 17.84 -20.82 -1.88
CA ILE A 224 19.28 -20.54 -1.80
C ILE A 224 19.80 -20.75 -0.37
N VAL A 225 19.10 -20.24 0.64
CA VAL A 225 19.51 -20.37 2.04
C VAL A 225 19.48 -21.84 2.48
N LEU A 226 18.46 -22.60 2.10
CA LEU A 226 18.38 -24.04 2.39
C LEU A 226 19.52 -24.80 1.71
N HIS A 227 19.88 -24.44 0.47
CA HIS A 227 21.02 -25.04 -0.21
C HIS A 227 22.33 -24.75 0.53
N LEU A 228 22.58 -23.49 0.89
CA LEU A 228 23.77 -23.09 1.66
C LEU A 228 23.84 -23.81 3.02
N LEU A 229 22.73 -23.87 3.74
CA LEU A 229 22.66 -24.61 5.01
C LEU A 229 22.92 -26.10 4.81
N TYR A 230 22.38 -26.71 3.76
CA TYR A 230 22.68 -28.12 3.44
C TYR A 230 24.17 -28.34 3.16
N THR A 231 24.87 -27.39 2.51
CA THR A 231 26.32 -27.52 2.30
C THR A 231 27.14 -27.43 3.60
N ILE A 232 26.62 -26.77 4.63
CA ILE A 232 27.33 -26.56 5.90
C ILE A 232 27.01 -27.66 6.92
N VAL A 233 25.73 -28.00 7.11
CA VAL A 233 25.25 -28.94 8.13
C VAL A 233 24.63 -30.23 7.57
N GLY A 234 24.70 -30.46 6.26
CA GLY A 234 24.17 -31.65 5.62
C GLY A 234 22.66 -31.83 5.85
N TRP A 235 22.22 -33.07 6.07
CA TRP A 235 20.80 -33.38 6.23
C TRP A 235 20.19 -32.92 7.57
N ALA A 236 21.01 -32.49 8.54
CA ALA A 236 20.52 -31.93 9.80
C ALA A 236 19.57 -30.74 9.59
N ILE A 237 19.72 -30.00 8.49
CA ILE A 237 18.82 -28.90 8.13
C ILE A 237 17.35 -29.33 7.98
N PHE A 238 17.10 -30.54 7.50
CA PHE A 238 15.73 -31.04 7.32
C PHE A 238 15.05 -31.37 8.65
N VAL A 239 15.82 -31.81 9.65
CA VAL A 239 15.32 -31.96 11.02
C VAL A 239 15.00 -30.60 11.64
N GLY A 240 15.88 -29.62 11.42
CA GLY A 240 15.63 -28.23 11.78
C GLY A 240 14.37 -27.65 11.13
N LEU A 241 14.16 -27.92 9.83
CA LEU A 241 12.96 -27.50 9.11
C LEU A 241 11.70 -28.14 9.70
N GLY A 242 11.74 -29.41 10.09
CA GLY A 242 10.66 -30.06 10.82
C GLY A 242 10.34 -29.36 12.15
N ALA A 243 11.38 -28.98 12.91
CA ALA A 243 11.21 -28.21 14.14
C ALA A 243 10.61 -26.82 13.88
N VAL A 244 11.03 -26.12 12.82
CA VAL A 244 10.44 -24.84 12.40
C VAL A 244 8.95 -25.00 12.11
N VAL A 245 8.56 -26.00 11.33
CA VAL A 245 7.15 -26.25 10.99
C VAL A 245 6.33 -26.50 12.26
N LEU A 246 6.83 -27.32 13.18
CA LEU A 246 6.16 -27.57 14.46
C LEU A 246 5.98 -26.28 15.28
N ILE A 247 7.03 -25.46 15.37
CA ILE A 247 6.96 -24.19 16.11
C ILE A 247 6.03 -23.19 15.42
N LEU A 248 6.00 -23.14 14.08
CA LEU A 248 5.05 -22.31 13.34
C LEU A 248 3.60 -22.73 13.60
N VAL A 249 3.32 -24.03 13.72
CA VAL A 249 1.98 -24.52 14.11
C VAL A 249 1.61 -24.04 15.51
N VAL A 250 2.53 -24.16 16.49
CA VAL A 250 2.31 -23.65 17.85
C VAL A 250 2.04 -22.15 17.85
N ASN A 251 2.85 -21.37 17.12
CA ASN A 251 2.65 -19.93 16.97
C ASN A 251 1.28 -19.63 16.33
N GLY A 252 0.85 -20.41 15.33
CA GLY A 252 -0.46 -20.27 14.69
C GLY A 252 -1.63 -20.50 15.66
N VAL A 253 -1.56 -21.53 16.51
CA VAL A 253 -2.59 -21.81 17.53
C VAL A 253 -2.66 -20.67 18.56
N VAL A 254 -1.51 -20.22 19.07
CA VAL A 254 -1.46 -19.11 20.05
C VAL A 254 -1.95 -17.80 19.43
N ALA A 255 -1.62 -17.53 18.16
CA ALA A 255 -2.13 -16.38 17.41
C ALA A 255 -3.66 -16.44 17.24
N GLY A 256 -4.24 -17.63 17.03
CA GLY A 256 -5.69 -17.82 17.02
C GLY A 256 -6.35 -17.45 18.36
N LEU A 257 -5.76 -17.88 19.48
CA LEU A 257 -6.22 -17.50 20.82
C LEU A 257 -6.10 -15.98 21.07
N MET A 258 -5.02 -15.37 20.58
CA MET A 258 -4.83 -13.91 20.63
C MET A 258 -5.96 -13.20 19.87
N GLY A 259 -6.30 -13.64 18.66
CA GLY A 259 -7.37 -13.06 17.85
C GLY A 259 -8.73 -13.12 18.55
N ALA A 260 -9.08 -14.27 19.13
CA ALA A 260 -10.35 -14.44 19.85
C ALA A 260 -10.45 -13.52 21.09
N GLU A 261 -9.38 -13.39 21.89
CA GLU A 261 -9.37 -12.49 23.04
C GLU A 261 -9.33 -11.01 22.63
N GLN A 262 -8.70 -10.68 21.49
CA GLN A 262 -8.72 -9.33 20.94
C GLN A 262 -10.13 -8.91 20.52
N GLU A 263 -10.88 -9.80 19.85
CA GLU A 263 -12.29 -9.57 19.52
C GLU A 263 -13.14 -9.36 20.79
N ARG A 264 -12.91 -10.18 21.83
CA ARG A 264 -13.58 -10.00 23.13
C ARG A 264 -13.27 -8.64 23.76
N CYS A 265 -12.02 -8.19 23.70
CA CYS A 265 -11.64 -6.87 24.20
C CYS A 265 -12.37 -5.74 23.45
N PHE A 266 -12.54 -5.85 22.12
CA PHE A 266 -13.29 -4.87 21.35
C PHE A 266 -14.77 -4.83 21.75
N LYS A 267 -15.43 -5.98 21.91
CA LYS A 267 -16.83 -6.04 22.38
C LYS A 267 -17.00 -5.36 23.75
N LEU A 268 -16.14 -5.67 24.72
CA LEU A 268 -16.20 -5.07 26.06
C LEU A 268 -15.93 -3.55 26.04
N LYS A 269 -15.04 -3.10 25.16
CA LYS A 269 -14.77 -1.68 24.95
C LYS A 269 -16.00 -0.98 24.34
N ASP A 270 -16.68 -1.61 23.39
CA ASP A 270 -17.89 -1.06 22.76
C ASP A 270 -19.05 -0.98 23.76
N ASP A 271 -19.25 -2.00 24.59
CA ASP A 271 -20.24 -2.00 25.67
C ASP A 271 -20.01 -0.82 26.64
N ARG A 272 -18.74 -0.59 27.04
CA ARG A 272 -18.38 0.57 27.86
C ARG A 272 -18.66 1.88 27.13
N MET A 273 -18.24 1.99 25.87
CA MET A 273 -18.39 3.23 25.09
C MET A 273 -19.86 3.58 24.87
N LYS A 274 -20.72 2.57 24.68
CA LYS A 274 -22.17 2.76 24.59
C LYS A 274 -22.72 3.47 25.84
N VAL A 275 -22.39 2.98 27.03
CA VAL A 275 -22.83 3.61 28.29
C VAL A 275 -22.26 5.02 28.46
N VAL A 276 -21.00 5.23 28.08
CA VAL A 276 -20.39 6.57 28.10
C VAL A 276 -21.17 7.54 27.20
N ASN A 277 -21.51 7.11 25.98
CA ASN A 277 -22.30 7.93 25.05
C ASN A 277 -23.72 8.22 25.57
N GLU A 278 -24.38 7.24 26.19
CA GLU A 278 -25.68 7.42 26.85
C GLU A 278 -25.60 8.47 27.98
N VAL A 279 -24.54 8.42 28.81
CA VAL A 279 -24.32 9.37 29.91
C VAL A 279 -24.10 10.79 29.39
N PHE A 280 -23.26 10.98 28.37
CA PHE A 280 -23.02 12.31 27.80
C PHE A 280 -24.26 12.85 27.05
N GLY A 281 -25.00 11.98 26.36
CA GLY A 281 -26.26 12.34 25.70
C GLY A 281 -27.34 12.81 26.67
N ALA A 282 -27.37 12.27 27.90
CA ALA A 282 -28.35 12.60 28.93
C ALA A 282 -27.76 13.40 30.12
N ILE A 283 -26.61 14.08 29.95
CA ILE A 283 -25.83 14.63 31.07
C ILE A 283 -26.61 15.64 31.93
N GLN A 284 -27.48 16.44 31.31
CA GLN A 284 -28.30 17.43 32.03
C GLN A 284 -29.27 16.76 33.01
N ILE A 285 -29.93 15.68 32.59
CA ILE A 285 -30.87 14.91 33.43
C ILE A 285 -30.11 14.22 34.56
N ILE A 286 -28.94 13.64 34.26
CA ILE A 286 -28.09 12.96 35.25
C ILE A 286 -27.64 13.94 36.33
N LYS A 287 -27.20 15.14 35.96
CA LYS A 287 -26.80 16.20 36.92
C LYS A 287 -27.98 16.74 37.73
N PHE A 288 -29.11 16.99 37.07
CA PHE A 288 -30.32 17.48 37.74
C PHE A 288 -30.78 16.53 38.86
N ASN A 289 -30.61 15.22 38.66
CA ASN A 289 -31.01 14.18 39.62
C ASN A 289 -29.87 13.69 40.53
N ALA A 290 -28.67 14.27 40.44
CA ALA A 290 -27.48 13.83 41.19
C ALA A 290 -27.15 12.32 41.03
N TRP A 291 -27.27 11.77 39.82
CA TRP A 291 -27.05 10.34 39.51
C TRP A 291 -25.61 10.00 39.11
N GLU A 292 -24.67 10.94 39.20
CA GLU A 292 -23.30 10.79 38.69
C GLU A 292 -22.60 9.57 39.27
N GLU A 293 -22.65 9.39 40.59
CA GLU A 293 -21.99 8.29 41.29
C GLU A 293 -22.52 6.91 40.84
N LYS A 294 -23.84 6.81 40.55
CA LYS A 294 -24.44 5.56 40.06
C LYS A 294 -23.94 5.19 38.67
N PHE A 295 -23.92 6.16 37.75
CA PHE A 295 -23.41 5.92 36.39
C PHE A 295 -21.90 5.70 36.36
N LEU A 296 -21.17 6.40 37.22
CA LEU A 296 -19.72 6.22 37.39
C LEU A 296 -19.40 4.82 37.92
N ALA A 297 -20.15 4.31 38.89
CA ALA A 297 -20.02 2.93 39.37
C ALA A 297 -20.30 1.90 38.25
N LYS A 298 -21.34 2.11 37.44
CA LYS A 298 -21.65 1.27 36.28
C LYS A 298 -20.50 1.25 35.26
N ILE A 299 -19.94 2.41 34.92
CA ILE A 299 -18.81 2.52 33.99
C ILE A 299 -17.55 1.85 34.58
N ARG A 300 -17.27 2.03 35.88
CA ARG A 300 -16.14 1.37 36.56
C ARG A 300 -16.26 -0.15 36.54
N ASN A 301 -17.46 -0.70 36.72
CA ASN A 301 -17.68 -2.14 36.64
C ASN A 301 -17.34 -2.69 35.25
N LEU A 302 -17.87 -2.06 34.19
CA LEU A 302 -17.53 -2.43 32.81
C LEU A 302 -16.03 -2.30 32.53
N ARG A 303 -15.39 -1.25 33.05
CA ARG A 303 -13.93 -1.05 32.92
C ARG A 303 -13.13 -2.15 33.59
N LEU A 304 -13.59 -2.69 34.72
CA LEU A 304 -12.90 -3.78 35.40
C LEU A 304 -12.93 -5.08 34.57
N ILE A 305 -14.08 -5.38 33.96
CA ILE A 305 -14.24 -6.55 33.07
C ILE A 305 -13.37 -6.37 31.80
N GLU A 306 -13.40 -5.18 31.19
CA GLU A 306 -12.52 -4.80 30.07
C GLU A 306 -11.04 -4.97 30.44
N PHE A 307 -10.65 -4.51 31.63
CA PHE A 307 -9.27 -4.60 32.12
C PHE A 307 -8.81 -6.06 32.28
N GLN A 308 -9.66 -6.94 32.84
CA GLN A 308 -9.33 -8.36 32.96
C GLN A 308 -9.12 -9.02 31.60
N SER A 309 -9.96 -8.69 30.61
CA SER A 309 -9.79 -9.16 29.23
C SER A 309 -8.50 -8.64 28.60
N THR A 310 -8.21 -7.34 28.79
CA THR A 310 -6.98 -6.71 28.30
C THR A 310 -5.74 -7.35 28.92
N LYS A 311 -5.77 -7.64 30.23
CA LYS A 311 -4.69 -8.35 30.92
C LYS A 311 -4.46 -9.74 30.35
N LYS A 312 -5.53 -10.50 30.10
CA LYS A 312 -5.44 -11.82 29.46
C LYS A 312 -4.83 -11.73 28.05
N LEU A 313 -5.26 -10.76 27.25
CA LEU A 313 -4.69 -10.51 25.92
C LEU A 313 -3.19 -10.21 26.01
N MET A 314 -2.77 -9.34 26.93
CA MET A 314 -1.35 -9.01 27.12
C MET A 314 -0.52 -10.24 27.52
N HIS A 315 -1.03 -11.11 28.39
CA HIS A 315 -0.34 -12.37 28.71
C HIS A 315 -0.19 -13.27 27.48
N ILE A 316 -1.22 -13.40 26.63
CA ILE A 316 -1.13 -14.18 25.40
C ILE A 316 -0.08 -13.59 24.44
N ILE A 317 -0.06 -12.26 24.29
CA ILE A 317 0.93 -11.56 23.48
C ILE A 317 2.35 -11.83 23.99
N VAL A 318 2.58 -11.72 25.31
CA VAL A 318 3.90 -12.00 25.91
C VAL A 318 4.33 -13.45 25.66
N VAL A 319 3.42 -14.41 25.80
CA VAL A 319 3.69 -15.82 25.49
C VAL A 319 4.06 -15.99 24.01
N LEU A 320 3.26 -15.44 23.09
CA LEU A 320 3.52 -15.52 21.66
C LEU A 320 4.88 -14.93 21.27
N LEU A 321 5.18 -13.72 21.76
CA LEU A 321 6.46 -13.05 21.52
C LEU A 321 7.64 -13.86 22.09
N SER A 322 7.46 -14.47 23.27
CA SER A 322 8.50 -15.31 23.88
C SER A 322 8.79 -16.53 23.01
N PHE A 323 7.76 -17.23 22.53
CA PHE A 323 7.93 -18.37 21.62
C PHE A 323 8.58 -17.97 20.29
N MET A 324 8.14 -16.86 19.68
CA MET A 324 8.74 -16.36 18.44
C MET A 324 10.23 -16.03 18.59
N ASN A 325 10.64 -15.40 19.69
CA ASN A 325 12.04 -15.06 19.94
C ASN A 325 12.89 -16.29 20.33
N CYS A 326 12.31 -17.28 21.02
CA CYS A 326 13.01 -18.52 21.37
C CYS A 326 13.12 -19.51 20.20
N THR A 327 12.30 -19.35 19.15
CA THR A 327 12.27 -20.22 17.96
C THR A 327 13.67 -20.46 17.37
N PRO A 328 14.47 -19.43 17.03
CA PRO A 328 15.78 -19.64 16.43
C PRO A 328 16.75 -20.38 17.36
N ILE A 329 16.65 -20.18 18.68
CA ILE A 329 17.48 -20.90 19.66
C ILE A 329 17.12 -22.38 19.64
N LEU A 330 15.83 -22.71 19.76
CA LEU A 330 15.36 -24.09 19.77
C LEU A 330 15.72 -24.84 18.49
N VAL A 331 15.52 -24.22 17.33
CA VAL A 331 15.85 -24.86 16.04
C VAL A 331 17.35 -25.06 15.91
N THR A 332 18.16 -24.07 16.28
CA THR A 332 19.62 -24.19 16.26
C THR A 332 20.10 -25.35 17.12
N VAL A 333 19.55 -25.49 18.34
CA VAL A 333 19.85 -26.61 19.24
C VAL A 333 19.50 -27.94 18.59
N VAL A 334 18.32 -28.05 17.95
CA VAL A 334 17.91 -29.27 17.24
C VAL A 334 18.87 -29.60 16.10
N VAL A 335 19.22 -28.63 15.25
CA VAL A 335 20.15 -28.84 14.12
C VAL A 335 21.53 -29.27 14.60
N PHE A 336 22.10 -28.58 15.59
CA PHE A 336 23.44 -28.93 16.11
C PHE A 336 23.44 -30.24 16.90
N ALA A 337 22.37 -30.56 17.62
CA ALA A 337 22.22 -31.86 18.27
C ALA A 337 22.17 -32.98 17.23
N THR A 338 21.42 -32.83 16.15
CA THR A 338 21.42 -33.79 15.03
C THR A 338 22.80 -33.90 14.38
N PHE A 339 23.45 -32.77 14.08
CA PHE A 339 24.76 -32.75 13.44
C PHE A 339 25.85 -33.43 14.29
N THR A 340 25.82 -33.23 15.61
CA THR A 340 26.84 -33.78 16.52
C THR A 340 26.50 -35.20 16.96
N LEU A 341 25.27 -35.45 17.44
CA LEU A 341 24.88 -36.72 18.06
C LEU A 341 24.46 -37.78 17.04
N TRP A 342 23.79 -37.40 15.94
CA TRP A 342 23.33 -38.37 14.93
C TRP A 342 24.31 -38.50 13.78
N MET A 343 24.83 -37.39 13.26
CA MET A 343 25.79 -37.42 12.15
C MET A 343 27.23 -37.66 12.59
N GLN A 344 27.52 -37.59 13.90
CA GLN A 344 28.85 -37.80 14.48
C GLN A 344 29.90 -36.87 13.85
N GLN A 345 29.50 -35.65 13.46
CA GLN A 345 30.37 -34.63 12.90
C GLN A 345 30.84 -33.66 13.97
N ALA A 346 32.06 -33.14 13.82
CA ALA A 346 32.61 -32.15 14.72
C ALA A 346 32.00 -30.77 14.48
N LEU A 347 31.44 -30.17 15.53
CA LEU A 347 30.86 -28.84 15.47
C LEU A 347 31.96 -27.78 15.61
N THR A 348 32.43 -27.22 14.50
CA THR A 348 33.45 -26.16 14.48
C THR A 348 32.83 -24.77 14.66
N VAL A 349 33.64 -23.79 15.09
CA VAL A 349 33.19 -22.39 15.28
C VAL A 349 32.65 -21.84 13.96
N THR A 350 33.33 -22.13 12.85
CA THR A 350 32.91 -21.79 11.48
C THR A 350 31.49 -22.29 11.17
N ILE A 351 31.19 -23.56 11.49
CA ILE A 351 29.87 -24.17 11.24
C ILE A 351 28.81 -23.48 12.10
N VAL A 352 29.09 -23.24 13.38
CA VAL A 352 28.12 -22.65 14.32
C VAL A 352 27.70 -21.25 13.86
N PHE A 353 28.66 -20.36 13.64
CA PHE A 353 28.36 -18.96 13.30
C PHE A 353 27.74 -18.82 11.90
N SER A 354 28.22 -19.58 10.91
CA SER A 354 27.66 -19.54 9.55
C SER A 354 26.23 -20.07 9.53
N THR A 355 25.96 -21.16 10.26
CA THR A 355 24.61 -21.73 10.38
C THR A 355 23.66 -20.76 11.09
N LEU A 356 24.07 -20.15 12.19
CA LEU A 356 23.26 -19.17 12.92
C LEU A 356 22.87 -17.97 12.05
N ALA A 357 23.83 -17.43 11.29
CA ALA A 357 23.60 -16.26 10.43
C ALA A 357 22.64 -16.60 9.26
N LEU A 358 22.83 -17.73 8.60
CA LEU A 358 21.94 -18.20 7.54
C LEU A 358 20.56 -18.58 8.06
N PHE A 359 20.48 -19.17 9.26
CA PHE A 359 19.20 -19.54 9.88
C PHE A 359 18.35 -18.30 10.19
N LYS A 360 18.97 -17.22 10.66
CA LYS A 360 18.27 -15.93 10.83
C LYS A 360 17.69 -15.44 9.49
N SER A 361 18.47 -15.50 8.40
CA SER A 361 17.95 -15.12 7.08
C SER A 361 16.80 -16.01 6.61
N LEU A 362 16.85 -17.31 6.90
CA LEU A 362 15.75 -18.23 6.60
C LEU A 362 14.49 -17.87 7.38
N GLN A 363 14.64 -17.56 8.67
CA GLN A 363 13.53 -17.18 9.53
C GLN A 363 12.86 -15.89 9.05
N ASP A 364 13.64 -14.86 8.73
CA ASP A 364 13.11 -13.60 8.20
C ASP A 364 12.31 -13.83 6.92
N ALA A 365 12.81 -14.67 6.01
CA ALA A 365 12.10 -15.03 4.78
C ALA A 365 10.79 -15.80 5.05
N LEU A 366 10.80 -16.78 5.97
CA LEU A 366 9.62 -17.57 6.33
C LEU A 366 8.53 -16.74 7.02
N VAL A 367 8.92 -15.78 7.88
CA VAL A 367 7.97 -14.88 8.56
C VAL A 367 7.34 -13.89 7.57
N ASN A 368 8.11 -13.41 6.60
CA ASN A 368 7.61 -12.46 5.59
C ASN A 368 6.72 -13.13 4.53
N LEU A 369 6.89 -14.43 4.25
CA LEU A 369 6.16 -15.13 3.20
C LEU A 369 4.62 -15.01 3.31
N PRO A 370 3.97 -15.24 4.48
CA PRO A 370 2.53 -15.03 4.64
C PRO A 370 2.10 -13.57 4.40
N MET A 371 2.91 -12.60 4.82
CA MET A 371 2.62 -11.18 4.62
C MET A 371 2.63 -10.82 3.13
N VAL A 372 3.61 -11.33 2.38
CA VAL A 372 3.71 -11.16 0.92
C VAL A 372 2.51 -11.80 0.22
N MET A 373 2.13 -13.02 0.58
CA MET A 373 0.96 -13.69 0.01
C MET A 373 -0.34 -12.91 0.26
N SER A 374 -0.55 -12.46 1.50
CA SER A 374 -1.72 -11.66 1.87
C SER A 374 -1.77 -10.34 1.08
N SER A 375 -0.65 -9.62 1.01
CA SER A 375 -0.53 -8.37 0.26
C SER A 375 -0.79 -8.57 -1.25
N MET A 376 -0.29 -9.65 -1.82
CA MET A 376 -0.54 -10.00 -3.23
C MET A 376 -2.03 -10.29 -3.48
N VAL A 377 -2.66 -11.11 -2.65
CA VAL A 377 -4.09 -11.43 -2.77
C VAL A 377 -4.94 -10.15 -2.64
N GLN A 378 -4.66 -9.30 -1.66
CA GLN A 378 -5.37 -8.03 -1.48
C GLN A 378 -5.21 -7.11 -2.69
N SER A 379 -4.00 -7.01 -3.24
CA SER A 379 -3.72 -6.21 -4.44
C SER A 379 -4.48 -6.73 -5.66
N LEU A 380 -4.51 -8.05 -5.88
CA LEU A 380 -5.23 -8.68 -6.99
C LEU A 380 -6.75 -8.51 -6.87
N VAL A 381 -7.32 -8.75 -5.69
CA VAL A 381 -8.75 -8.55 -5.45
C VAL A 381 -9.13 -7.09 -5.65
N SER A 382 -8.30 -6.16 -5.16
CA SER A 382 -8.53 -4.73 -5.33
C SER A 382 -8.46 -4.31 -6.80
N ALA A 383 -7.45 -4.79 -7.53
CA ALA A 383 -7.33 -4.58 -8.97
C ALA A 383 -8.55 -5.12 -9.75
N LYS A 384 -9.05 -6.30 -9.37
CA LYS A 384 -10.27 -6.88 -9.94
C LYS A 384 -11.49 -6.01 -9.67
N ARG A 385 -11.76 -5.64 -8.42
CA ARG A 385 -12.92 -4.81 -8.06
C ARG A 385 -12.92 -3.46 -8.78
N ILE A 386 -11.75 -2.83 -8.90
CA ILE A 386 -11.60 -1.59 -9.68
C ILE A 386 -11.93 -1.86 -11.15
N ASN A 387 -11.38 -2.93 -11.74
CA ASN A 387 -11.64 -3.27 -13.13
C ASN A 387 -13.12 -3.55 -13.41
N ASP A 388 -13.81 -4.26 -12.50
CA ASP A 388 -15.23 -4.57 -12.62
C ASP A 388 -16.08 -3.28 -12.69
N VAL A 389 -15.77 -2.27 -11.86
CA VAL A 389 -16.45 -0.96 -11.92
C VAL A 389 -16.09 -0.17 -13.19
N LEU A 390 -14.84 -0.24 -13.65
CA LEU A 390 -14.44 0.41 -14.91
C LEU A 390 -15.14 -0.20 -16.14
N LEU A 391 -15.62 -1.44 -16.03
CA LEU A 391 -16.34 -2.14 -17.09
C LEU A 391 -17.85 -1.90 -17.09
N MET A 392 -18.43 -1.33 -16.04
CA MET A 392 -19.87 -1.04 -15.95
C MET A 392 -20.38 -0.11 -17.04
N ASP A 393 -21.69 -0.12 -17.29
CA ASP A 393 -22.30 0.67 -18.35
C ASP A 393 -22.30 2.17 -18.01
N GLU A 394 -22.09 2.98 -19.04
CA GLU A 394 -22.09 4.44 -18.95
C GLU A 394 -23.33 5.00 -19.63
N VAL A 395 -23.77 6.18 -19.20
CA VAL A 395 -24.79 6.96 -19.91
C VAL A 395 -24.27 7.27 -21.31
N ASP A 396 -25.00 6.86 -22.34
CA ASP A 396 -24.68 7.20 -23.72
C ASP A 396 -25.05 8.67 -23.99
N PRO A 397 -24.08 9.56 -24.26
CA PRO A 397 -24.36 10.95 -24.60
C PRO A 397 -25.13 11.08 -25.93
N ALA A 398 -25.07 10.07 -26.81
CA ALA A 398 -25.78 10.05 -28.07
C ALA A 398 -27.30 9.85 -27.91
N ASN A 399 -27.77 9.43 -26.73
CA ASN A 399 -29.20 9.35 -26.43
C ASN A 399 -29.92 10.72 -26.46
N VAL A 400 -29.16 11.82 -26.43
CA VAL A 400 -29.70 13.18 -26.54
C VAL A 400 -29.03 13.87 -27.74
N SER A 401 -29.81 14.09 -28.80
CA SER A 401 -29.37 14.91 -29.92
C SER A 401 -29.16 16.36 -29.49
N THR A 402 -27.93 16.84 -29.63
CA THR A 402 -27.57 18.24 -29.34
C THR A 402 -27.80 19.12 -30.58
N PRO A 403 -27.75 20.46 -30.50
CA PRO A 403 -27.94 21.34 -31.66
C PRO A 403 -26.95 21.13 -32.81
N SER A 404 -25.87 20.38 -32.57
CA SER A 404 -24.89 19.98 -33.58
C SER A 404 -25.31 18.76 -34.41
N ASP A 405 -26.36 18.05 -33.98
CA ASP A 405 -26.91 16.88 -34.65
C ASP A 405 -27.86 17.30 -35.78
N PRO A 406 -27.74 16.74 -37.00
CA PRO A 406 -28.67 17.00 -38.10
C PRO A 406 -30.15 16.81 -37.75
N ILE A 407 -30.47 15.88 -36.83
CA ILE A 407 -31.85 15.61 -36.40
C ILE A 407 -32.42 16.81 -35.61
N ALA A 408 -31.59 17.47 -34.81
CA ALA A 408 -31.98 18.64 -34.02
C ALA A 408 -32.20 19.89 -34.89
N ALA A 409 -31.62 19.94 -36.10
CA ALA A 409 -31.75 21.08 -37.03
C ALA A 409 -33.20 21.32 -37.50
N VAL A 410 -34.04 20.29 -37.49
CA VAL A 410 -35.48 20.40 -37.83
C VAL A 410 -36.22 21.26 -36.81
N TYR A 411 -35.85 21.15 -35.53
CA TYR A 411 -36.48 21.88 -34.42
C TYR A 411 -35.87 23.27 -34.19
N ALA A 412 -34.65 23.50 -34.70
CA ALA A 412 -33.95 24.78 -34.57
C ALA A 412 -34.66 25.95 -35.27
N LYS A 413 -35.48 25.67 -36.31
CA LYS A 413 -36.25 26.70 -37.03
C LYS A 413 -37.37 27.33 -36.19
N ASP A 414 -37.91 26.59 -35.24
CA ASP A 414 -39.10 26.97 -34.47
C ASP A 414 -38.78 27.48 -33.05
N GLN A 415 -37.52 27.89 -32.78
CA GLN A 415 -37.05 28.29 -31.44
C GLN A 415 -37.32 27.24 -30.34
N VAL A 416 -37.44 25.96 -30.71
CA VAL A 416 -37.67 24.84 -29.79
C VAL A 416 -36.37 24.54 -29.03
N VAL A 417 -36.45 24.56 -27.71
CA VAL A 417 -35.30 24.29 -26.81
C VAL A 417 -35.29 22.86 -26.27
N LEU A 418 -36.44 22.18 -26.29
CA LEU A 418 -36.59 20.78 -25.91
C LEU A 418 -37.65 20.13 -26.80
N ALA A 419 -37.32 19.00 -27.41
CA ALA A 419 -38.25 18.16 -28.14
C ALA A 419 -38.09 16.70 -27.72
N ILE A 420 -39.20 16.03 -27.46
CA ILE A 420 -39.32 14.60 -27.22
C ILE A 420 -40.42 14.13 -28.16
N ASP A 421 -40.14 13.23 -29.09
CA ASP A 421 -41.13 12.70 -30.03
C ASP A 421 -41.11 11.17 -29.96
N ASN A 422 -42.25 10.55 -29.66
CA ASN A 422 -42.47 9.10 -29.53
C ASN A 422 -41.43 8.37 -28.66
N ALA A 423 -41.00 9.00 -27.57
CA ALA A 423 -39.99 8.42 -26.69
C ALA A 423 -40.58 7.46 -25.67
N SER A 424 -39.81 6.43 -25.32
CA SER A 424 -40.10 5.53 -24.20
C SER A 424 -38.89 5.47 -23.28
N PHE A 425 -39.10 5.53 -21.97
CA PHE A 425 -38.05 5.62 -20.96
C PHE A 425 -38.19 4.51 -19.94
N THR A 426 -37.06 3.90 -19.57
CA THR A 426 -36.98 2.88 -18.52
C THR A 426 -35.72 3.11 -17.68
N TRP A 427 -35.76 2.71 -16.41
CA TRP A 427 -34.60 2.72 -15.52
C TRP A 427 -33.75 1.44 -15.65
N ASP A 428 -34.35 0.36 -16.12
CA ASP A 428 -33.71 -0.95 -16.26
C ASP A 428 -33.94 -1.46 -17.68
N THR A 429 -32.87 -1.90 -18.34
CA THR A 429 -32.88 -2.48 -19.69
C THR A 429 -33.81 -3.69 -19.83
N THR A 430 -34.14 -4.36 -18.73
CA THR A 430 -35.00 -5.56 -18.72
C THR A 430 -36.45 -5.29 -18.29
N ALA A 431 -36.74 -4.09 -17.78
CA ALA A 431 -38.07 -3.74 -17.29
C ALA A 431 -38.97 -3.15 -18.38
N THR A 432 -40.28 -3.26 -18.19
CA THR A 432 -41.26 -2.53 -19.01
C THR A 432 -41.02 -1.03 -18.89
N PRO A 433 -41.07 -0.26 -20.00
CA PRO A 433 -40.84 1.18 -19.96
C PRO A 433 -41.78 1.88 -18.98
N THR A 434 -41.20 2.67 -18.08
CA THR A 434 -41.95 3.47 -17.10
C THR A 434 -42.78 4.55 -17.78
N PHE A 435 -42.24 5.11 -18.86
CA PHE A 435 -42.95 6.03 -19.73
C PHE A 435 -42.97 5.48 -21.16
N THR A 436 -44.12 5.58 -21.82
CA THR A 436 -44.31 5.15 -23.21
C THR A 436 -44.98 6.27 -24.01
N ASN A 437 -44.63 6.38 -25.28
CA ASN A 437 -45.22 7.35 -26.24
C ASN A 437 -45.21 8.81 -25.74
N VAL A 438 -44.12 9.22 -25.09
CA VAL A 438 -43.96 10.60 -24.60
C VAL A 438 -43.69 11.52 -25.77
N ASN A 439 -44.49 12.57 -25.87
CA ASN A 439 -44.35 13.65 -26.85
C ASN A 439 -44.39 14.99 -26.11
N LEU A 440 -43.35 15.82 -26.23
CA LEU A 440 -43.23 17.13 -25.59
C LEU A 440 -42.39 18.07 -26.43
N ARG A 441 -42.86 19.30 -26.65
CA ARG A 441 -42.09 20.36 -27.31
C ARG A 441 -42.19 21.64 -26.49
N VAL A 442 -41.05 22.30 -26.26
CA VAL A 442 -40.95 23.52 -25.47
C VAL A 442 -40.18 24.57 -26.24
N THR A 443 -40.72 25.77 -26.34
CA THR A 443 -40.07 26.89 -27.05
C THR A 443 -39.37 27.85 -26.08
N ARG A 444 -38.43 28.63 -26.62
CA ARG A 444 -37.66 29.58 -25.81
C ARG A 444 -38.56 30.67 -25.22
N GLY A 445 -38.57 30.78 -23.89
CA GLY A 445 -39.34 31.78 -23.16
C GLY A 445 -40.67 31.26 -22.59
N GLU A 446 -41.00 29.99 -22.84
CA GLU A 446 -42.17 29.34 -22.22
C GLU A 446 -41.87 28.88 -20.79
N LEU A 447 -42.85 29.09 -19.90
CA LEU A 447 -42.90 28.46 -18.58
C LEU A 447 -43.80 27.23 -18.67
N VAL A 448 -43.20 26.05 -18.61
CA VAL A 448 -43.93 24.77 -18.65
C VAL A 448 -44.14 24.26 -17.23
N VAL A 449 -45.38 23.94 -16.89
CA VAL A 449 -45.74 23.34 -15.61
C VAL A 449 -46.06 21.86 -15.84
N LEU A 450 -45.26 20.98 -15.23
CA LEU A 450 -45.52 19.55 -15.22
C LEU A 450 -46.31 19.23 -13.94
N HIS A 451 -47.48 18.59 -14.11
CA HIS A 451 -48.29 18.11 -12.99
C HIS A 451 -48.56 16.60 -13.16
N GLY A 452 -48.60 15.89 -12.04
CA GLY A 452 -48.84 14.45 -11.98
C GLY A 452 -49.41 14.09 -10.60
N ALA A 453 -50.02 12.90 -10.51
CA ALA A 453 -50.64 12.38 -9.30
C ALA A 453 -49.60 12.01 -8.23
#